data_AF-A0A7X0AVH9-F1
#
_entry.id   AF-A0A7X0AVH9-F1
#
_cell.length_a   1.000
_cell.length_b   1.000
_cell.length_c   1.000
_cell.angle_alpha   90.00
_cell.angle_beta   90.00
_cell.angle_gamma   90.00
#
_symmetry.space_group_name_H-M   'P 1'
#
loop_
_entity.id
_entity.type
_entity.pdbx_description
1 polymer ?
#
loop_
_entity_poly.entity_id
_entity_poly.type
_entity_poly.pdbx_seq_one_letter_code
_entity_poly.pdbx_strand_id
1 'polypeptide(L)'
;MSGAGIGRTLSQGDFQAFARLSGDDNPIHLDPDHAARTRFGRTVAHGALLCAILRGLAAEVSPGQPLARLAVTFPAPAYADEALTFHATTADGARVGVMARREADGQAVCDGVATLAALAPDPGWRDPPPGATAAVTRLYTAADLEAYEHLTGHRLREPLVLSLFSFLLGVQLPGPGTNYLKQETVFWRHAPMGAALSATVSITRLRPDKRLVDLATICRVHDGDGPDAIVATGRALVLAPHWTAQDWAFHAE
;
A
#
# COMPACT_ATOMS: atom_id res chain seq x y z
N MET A 1 -23.80 -15.32 3.75
CA MET A 1 -22.46 -14.76 3.49
C MET A 1 -22.31 -13.54 4.40
N SER A 2 -21.32 -13.52 5.29
CA SER A 2 -21.05 -12.34 6.13
C SER A 2 -20.30 -11.30 5.31
N GLY A 3 -20.61 -10.03 5.56
CA GLY A 3 -19.93 -8.89 4.97
C GLY A 3 -20.02 -7.68 5.88
N ALA A 4 -19.08 -6.77 5.69
CA ALA A 4 -19.03 -5.46 6.35
C ALA A 4 -18.89 -4.39 5.28
N GLY A 5 -19.43 -3.20 5.54
CA GLY A 5 -19.29 -2.09 4.60
C GLY A 5 -19.58 -0.75 5.24
N ILE A 6 -18.92 0.28 4.73
CA ILE A 6 -19.03 1.65 5.22
C ILE A 6 -18.95 2.63 4.05
N GLY A 7 -19.71 3.71 4.13
CA GLY A 7 -19.51 4.90 3.28
C GLY A 7 -18.54 5.86 3.96
N ARG A 8 -17.60 6.43 3.21
CA ARG A 8 -16.69 7.49 3.69
C ARG A 8 -16.41 8.49 2.59
N THR A 9 -16.36 9.77 2.96
CA THR A 9 -15.76 10.81 2.13
C THR A 9 -14.40 11.12 2.70
N LEU A 10 -13.33 10.85 1.96
CA LEU A 10 -11.97 11.11 2.41
C LEU A 10 -11.58 12.54 2.04
N SER A 11 -11.31 13.37 3.03
CA SER A 11 -10.98 14.78 2.86
C SER A 11 -9.52 14.98 2.47
N GLN A 12 -9.18 16.17 1.97
CA GLN A 12 -7.79 16.59 1.81
C GLN A 12 -7.01 16.54 3.14
N GLY A 13 -7.68 16.80 4.26
CA GLY A 13 -7.09 16.68 5.61
C GLY A 13 -6.71 15.25 5.97
N ASP A 14 -7.51 14.27 5.56
CA ASP A 14 -7.20 12.85 5.75
C ASP A 14 -5.96 12.44 4.95
N PHE A 15 -5.82 12.94 3.71
CA PHE A 15 -4.63 12.67 2.89
C PHE A 15 -3.38 13.26 3.51
N GLN A 16 -3.46 14.49 4.04
CA GLN A 16 -2.35 15.13 4.76
C GLN A 16 -1.99 14.37 6.04
N ALA A 17 -2.99 13.92 6.80
CA ALA A 17 -2.77 13.14 8.01
C ALA A 17 -2.11 11.79 7.71
N PHE A 18 -2.56 11.10 6.65
CA PHE A 18 -1.95 9.85 6.23
C PHE A 18 -0.52 10.05 5.71
N ALA A 19 -0.24 11.12 4.95
CA ALA A 19 1.11 11.44 4.50
C ALA A 19 2.09 11.68 5.65
N ARG A 20 1.67 12.35 6.73
CA ARG A 20 2.49 12.49 7.95
C ARG A 20 2.82 11.12 8.56
N LEU A 21 1.82 10.24 8.63
CA LEU A 21 1.96 8.91 9.20
C LEU A 21 2.83 7.98 8.34
N SER A 22 2.64 7.96 7.03
CA SER A 22 3.33 7.05 6.10
C SER A 22 4.70 7.58 5.65
N GLY A 23 4.86 8.91 5.66
CA GLY A 23 5.95 9.60 4.98
C GLY A 23 5.73 9.80 3.49
N ASP A 24 4.66 9.23 2.91
CA ASP A 24 4.31 9.37 1.49
C ASP A 24 3.74 10.75 1.21
N ASP A 25 4.64 11.69 0.92
CA ASP A 25 4.38 13.09 0.64
C ASP A 25 4.35 13.40 -0.87
N ASN A 26 4.18 12.38 -1.71
CA ASN A 26 4.07 12.55 -3.15
C ASN A 26 3.01 13.63 -3.48
N PRO A 27 3.36 14.70 -4.23
CA PRO A 27 2.50 15.86 -4.42
C PRO A 27 1.11 15.55 -5.01
N ILE A 28 0.94 14.41 -5.70
CA ILE A 28 -0.38 13.96 -6.19
C ILE A 28 -1.40 13.73 -5.07
N HIS A 29 -0.95 13.55 -3.83
CA HIS A 29 -1.80 13.37 -2.65
C HIS A 29 -2.10 14.70 -1.94
N LEU A 30 -1.20 15.68 -2.04
CA LEU A 30 -1.16 16.82 -1.11
C LEU A 30 -1.36 18.19 -1.74
N ASP A 31 -1.00 18.34 -3.02
CA ASP A 31 -0.99 19.64 -3.71
C ASP A 31 -2.03 19.63 -4.85
N PRO A 32 -3.19 20.30 -4.68
CA PRO A 32 -4.20 20.43 -5.72
C PRO A 32 -3.68 21.04 -7.02
N ASP A 33 -2.80 22.03 -6.96
CA ASP A 33 -2.25 22.69 -8.15
C ASP A 33 -1.32 21.74 -8.90
N HIS A 34 -0.47 21.00 -8.18
CA HIS A 34 0.34 19.95 -8.77
C HIS A 34 -0.54 18.87 -9.41
N ALA A 35 -1.50 18.34 -8.65
CA ALA A 35 -2.34 17.25 -9.11
C ALA A 35 -3.16 17.63 -10.35
N ALA A 36 -3.63 18.88 -10.45
CA ALA A 36 -4.31 19.45 -11.62
C ALA A 36 -3.49 19.41 -12.92
N ARG A 37 -2.15 19.43 -12.83
CA ARG A 37 -1.25 19.33 -13.97
C ARG A 37 -0.88 17.88 -14.34
N THR A 38 -1.30 16.92 -13.51
CA THR A 38 -1.09 15.49 -13.79
C THR A 38 -2.30 14.89 -14.51
N ARG A 39 -2.16 13.65 -14.99
CA ARG A 39 -3.29 12.91 -15.56
C ARG A 39 -4.45 12.64 -14.60
N PHE A 40 -4.24 12.82 -13.29
CA PHE A 40 -5.29 12.65 -12.29
C PHE A 40 -6.24 13.86 -12.25
N GLY A 41 -5.74 15.06 -12.53
CA GLY A 41 -6.51 16.32 -12.52
C GLY A 41 -6.90 16.86 -11.15
N ARG A 42 -6.81 16.04 -10.09
CA ARG A 42 -7.15 16.36 -8.70
C ARG A 42 -6.31 15.50 -7.76
N THR A 43 -6.21 15.89 -6.49
CA THR A 43 -5.53 15.08 -5.47
C THR A 43 -6.23 13.74 -5.32
N VAL A 44 -5.41 12.69 -5.18
CA VAL A 44 -5.86 11.30 -5.09
C VAL A 44 -5.42 10.69 -3.76
N ALA A 45 -6.16 9.71 -3.24
CA ALA A 45 -5.81 9.02 -2.01
C ALA A 45 -4.57 8.13 -2.21
N HIS A 46 -3.81 7.93 -1.14
CA HIS A 46 -2.78 6.88 -1.09
C HIS A 46 -3.42 5.50 -1.24
N GLY A 47 -2.88 4.65 -2.11
CA GLY A 47 -3.36 3.26 -2.23
C GLY A 47 -3.30 2.51 -0.89
N ALA A 48 -2.25 2.76 -0.09
CA ALA A 48 -2.09 2.18 1.24
C ALA A 48 -3.17 2.64 2.25
N LEU A 49 -3.71 3.86 2.13
CA LEU A 49 -4.82 4.33 2.97
C LEU A 49 -6.10 3.55 2.65
N LEU A 50 -6.38 3.30 1.36
CA LEU A 50 -7.51 2.46 0.95
C LEU A 50 -7.36 1.03 1.49
N CYS A 51 -6.16 0.45 1.38
CA CYS A 51 -5.86 -0.86 1.97
C CYS A 51 -6.04 -0.89 3.48
N ALA A 52 -5.69 0.20 4.18
CA ALA A 52 -5.85 0.30 5.62
C ALA A 52 -7.33 0.22 6.02
N ILE A 53 -8.18 1.04 5.42
CA ILE A 53 -9.64 1.01 5.69
C ILE A 53 -10.23 -0.39 5.38
N LEU A 54 -9.84 -0.98 4.24
CA LEU A 54 -10.30 -2.32 3.86
C LEU A 54 -9.84 -3.43 4.80
N ARG A 55 -8.64 -3.30 5.38
CA ARG A 55 -8.12 -4.26 6.37
C ARG A 55 -8.99 -4.30 7.63
N GLY A 56 -9.50 -3.15 8.07
CA GLY A 56 -10.46 -3.04 9.17
C GLY A 56 -11.73 -3.83 8.92
N LEU A 57 -12.38 -3.57 7.78
CA LEU A 57 -13.59 -4.28 7.39
C LEU A 57 -13.36 -5.79 7.24
N ALA A 58 -12.22 -6.19 6.68
CA ALA A 58 -11.88 -7.60 6.59
C ALA A 58 -11.76 -8.24 7.99
N ALA A 59 -11.25 -7.50 8.99
CA ALA A 59 -11.18 -7.96 10.37
C ALA A 59 -12.57 -8.11 11.01
N GLU A 60 -13.54 -7.26 10.67
CA GLU A 60 -14.92 -7.40 11.14
C GLU A 60 -15.59 -8.66 10.59
N VAL A 61 -15.28 -9.01 9.33
CA VAL A 61 -15.78 -10.23 8.68
C VAL A 61 -15.16 -11.50 9.30
N SER A 62 -13.88 -11.46 9.70
CA SER A 62 -13.21 -12.57 10.38
C SER A 62 -12.39 -12.08 11.59
N PRO A 63 -13.05 -11.87 12.75
CA PRO A 63 -12.40 -11.32 13.94
C PRO A 63 -11.25 -12.17 14.46
N GLY A 64 -10.19 -11.50 14.92
CA GLY A 64 -9.02 -12.14 15.53
C GLY A 64 -8.06 -12.85 14.56
N GLN A 65 -8.41 -12.96 13.28
CA GLN A 65 -7.53 -13.55 12.27
C GLN A 65 -6.50 -12.53 11.76
N PRO A 66 -5.21 -12.91 11.67
CA PRO A 66 -4.20 -12.04 11.09
C PRO A 66 -4.32 -11.99 9.56
N LEU A 67 -3.86 -10.89 8.95
CA LEU A 67 -3.79 -10.78 7.49
C LEU A 67 -2.54 -11.51 6.99
N ALA A 68 -2.71 -12.74 6.48
CA ALA A 68 -1.63 -13.54 5.92
C ALA A 68 -1.25 -13.09 4.50
N ARG A 69 -2.22 -12.67 3.69
CA ARG A 69 -1.97 -12.17 2.33
C ARG A 69 -2.93 -11.04 1.97
N LEU A 70 -2.43 -10.03 1.28
CA LEU A 70 -3.25 -9.03 0.60
C LEU A 70 -2.84 -8.99 -0.87
N ALA A 71 -3.80 -9.07 -1.78
CA ALA A 71 -3.59 -8.89 -3.20
C ALA A 71 -4.65 -7.92 -3.73
N VAL A 72 -4.23 -6.71 -4.14
CA VAL A 72 -5.11 -5.62 -4.55
C VAL A 72 -4.63 -4.96 -5.84
N THR A 73 -5.57 -4.39 -6.57
CA THR A 73 -5.35 -3.52 -7.74
C THR A 73 -6.01 -2.17 -7.51
N PHE A 74 -5.49 -1.13 -8.16
CA PHE A 74 -5.99 0.24 -8.10
C PHE A 74 -6.41 0.73 -9.49
N PRO A 75 -7.58 0.30 -9.99
CA PRO A 75 -7.95 0.53 -11.39
C PRO A 75 -8.35 1.97 -11.70
N ALA A 76 -8.78 2.74 -10.69
CA ALA A 76 -9.18 4.13 -10.84
C ALA A 76 -8.78 4.97 -9.60
N PRO A 77 -8.60 6.29 -9.73
CA PRO A 77 -8.20 7.16 -8.63
C PRO A 77 -9.32 7.39 -7.61
N ALA A 78 -9.02 7.39 -6.31
CA ALA A 78 -9.95 7.89 -5.29
C ALA A 78 -9.66 9.37 -5.04
N TYR A 79 -10.57 10.27 -5.38
CA TYR A 79 -10.32 11.71 -5.26
C TYR A 79 -10.62 12.25 -3.86
N ALA A 80 -9.93 13.33 -3.47
CA ALA A 80 -10.30 14.08 -2.27
C ALA A 80 -11.74 14.60 -2.36
N ASP A 81 -12.42 14.57 -1.21
CA ASP A 81 -13.78 15.07 -0.99
C ASP A 81 -14.86 14.39 -1.84
N GLU A 82 -14.59 13.17 -2.33
CA GLU A 82 -15.58 12.32 -2.97
C GLU A 82 -16.03 11.18 -2.05
N ALA A 83 -17.33 10.88 -2.12
CA ALA A 83 -17.92 9.75 -1.43
C ALA A 83 -17.45 8.43 -2.04
N LEU A 84 -16.94 7.56 -1.17
CA LEU A 84 -16.52 6.19 -1.47
C LEU A 84 -17.33 5.21 -0.62
N THR A 85 -17.66 4.06 -1.21
CA THR A 85 -18.11 2.90 -0.45
C THR A 85 -16.98 1.89 -0.34
N PHE A 86 -16.79 1.35 0.87
CA PHE A 86 -15.85 0.28 1.17
C PHE A 86 -16.61 -0.95 1.60
N HIS A 87 -16.21 -2.11 1.10
CA HIS A 87 -16.86 -3.39 1.39
C HIS A 87 -15.82 -4.49 1.60
N ALA A 88 -16.11 -5.37 2.55
CA ALA A 88 -15.46 -6.65 2.72
C ALA A 88 -16.52 -7.75 2.76
N THR A 89 -16.35 -8.81 1.97
CA THR A 89 -17.31 -9.91 1.88
C THR A 89 -16.57 -11.24 1.90
N THR A 90 -17.04 -12.18 2.72
CA THR A 90 -16.49 -13.54 2.71
C THR A 90 -16.58 -14.14 1.30
N ALA A 91 -15.46 -14.60 0.76
CA ALA A 91 -15.40 -15.28 -0.53
C ALA A 91 -15.41 -16.81 -0.32
N ASP A 92 -14.31 -17.36 0.19
CA ASP A 92 -14.12 -18.80 0.42
C ASP A 92 -13.12 -19.05 1.57
N GLY A 93 -13.56 -19.77 2.60
CA GLY A 93 -12.72 -20.12 3.75
C GLY A 93 -12.07 -18.89 4.39
N ALA A 94 -10.74 -18.81 4.30
CA ALA A 94 -9.93 -17.70 4.84
C ALA A 94 -9.95 -16.43 3.97
N ARG A 95 -10.54 -16.47 2.77
CA ARG A 95 -10.48 -15.35 1.81
C ARG A 95 -11.68 -14.43 1.95
N VAL A 96 -11.38 -13.15 2.03
CA VAL A 96 -12.34 -12.04 2.09
C VAL A 96 -12.08 -11.16 0.87
N GLY A 97 -13.08 -11.00 0.00
CA GLY A 97 -13.04 -10.00 -1.06
C GLY A 97 -13.12 -8.62 -0.45
N VAL A 98 -12.26 -7.71 -0.89
CA VAL A 98 -12.19 -6.32 -0.40
C VAL A 98 -12.29 -5.36 -1.58
N MET A 99 -13.13 -4.35 -1.46
CA MET A 99 -13.45 -3.44 -2.57
C MET A 99 -13.74 -2.04 -2.05
N ALA A 100 -13.20 -1.03 -2.73
CA ALA A 100 -13.61 0.36 -2.58
C ALA A 100 -14.11 0.90 -3.94
N ARG A 101 -15.22 1.64 -3.95
CA ARG A 101 -15.82 2.24 -5.15
C ARG A 101 -16.12 3.71 -4.94
N ARG A 102 -16.04 4.52 -5.99
CA ARG A 102 -16.61 5.88 -5.99
C ARG A 102 -18.13 5.79 -6.13
N GLU A 103 -18.84 6.58 -5.34
CA GLU A 103 -20.31 6.65 -5.44
C GLU A 103 -20.76 7.37 -6.71
N ALA A 104 -19.99 8.36 -7.17
CA ALA A 104 -20.36 9.21 -8.31
C ALA A 104 -20.54 8.43 -9.62
N ASP A 105 -19.75 7.39 -9.85
CA ASP A 105 -19.72 6.63 -11.11
C ASP A 105 -19.64 5.10 -10.94
N GLY A 106 -19.61 4.61 -9.69
CA GLY A 106 -19.53 3.18 -9.38
C GLY A 106 -18.19 2.52 -9.70
N GLN A 107 -17.19 3.26 -10.17
CA GLN A 107 -15.89 2.70 -10.52
C GLN A 107 -15.17 2.17 -9.28
N ALA A 108 -14.61 0.97 -9.40
CA ALA A 108 -13.68 0.45 -8.39
C ALA A 108 -12.43 1.33 -8.35
N VAL A 109 -12.01 1.72 -7.14
CA VAL A 109 -10.75 2.43 -6.90
C VAL A 109 -9.72 1.54 -6.21
N CYS A 110 -10.18 0.51 -5.52
CA CYS A 110 -9.37 -0.58 -4.99
C CYS A 110 -10.18 -1.87 -5.06
N ASP A 111 -9.61 -2.94 -5.61
CA ASP A 111 -10.25 -4.25 -5.70
C ASP A 111 -9.23 -5.35 -5.41
N GLY A 112 -9.60 -6.31 -4.56
CA GLY A 112 -8.73 -7.41 -4.25
C GLY A 112 -9.27 -8.43 -3.25
N VAL A 113 -8.33 -9.19 -2.71
CA VAL A 113 -8.58 -10.26 -1.74
C VAL A 113 -7.62 -10.12 -0.57
N ALA A 114 -8.18 -10.15 0.64
CA ALA A 114 -7.47 -10.40 1.88
C ALA A 114 -7.58 -11.88 2.24
N THR A 115 -6.49 -12.54 2.58
CA THR A 115 -6.48 -13.89 3.16
C THR A 115 -6.19 -13.76 4.66
N LEU A 116 -7.16 -14.15 5.48
CA LEU A 116 -7.12 -14.06 6.92
C LEU A 116 -6.86 -15.46 7.50
N ALA A 117 -5.61 -15.70 7.88
CA ALA A 117 -5.12 -17.02 8.30
C ALA A 117 -3.83 -16.86 9.12
N ALA A 118 -3.35 -17.96 9.69
CA ALA A 118 -2.06 -17.98 10.39
C ALA A 118 -0.92 -17.47 9.47
N LEU A 119 -0.02 -16.68 10.07
CA LEU A 119 1.12 -16.11 9.36
C LEU A 119 2.20 -17.17 9.15
N ALA A 120 2.78 -17.20 7.95
CA ALA A 120 3.81 -18.17 7.59
C ALA A 120 4.75 -17.56 6.54
N PRO A 121 6.02 -18.02 6.49
CA PRO A 121 6.91 -17.68 5.40
C PRO A 121 6.31 -18.04 4.03
N ASP A 122 6.54 -17.17 3.04
CA ASP A 122 6.17 -17.47 1.64
C ASP A 122 7.20 -18.43 1.03
N PRO A 123 6.86 -19.73 0.81
CA PRO A 123 7.81 -20.69 0.26
C PRO A 123 8.19 -20.37 -1.21
N GLY A 124 7.36 -19.58 -1.89
CA GLY A 124 7.61 -19.10 -3.24
C GLY A 124 8.48 -17.85 -3.30
N TRP A 125 8.79 -17.23 -2.16
CA TRP A 125 9.61 -16.02 -2.14
C TRP A 125 11.04 -16.30 -2.54
N ARG A 126 11.60 -15.43 -3.38
CA ARG A 126 13.02 -15.38 -3.72
C ARG A 126 13.42 -13.93 -3.65
N ASP A 127 14.55 -13.66 -3.01
CA ASP A 127 15.09 -12.30 -2.98
C ASP A 127 15.37 -11.84 -4.42
N PRO A 128 15.09 -10.57 -4.73
CA PRO A 128 15.35 -10.03 -6.06
C PRO A 128 16.84 -10.08 -6.37
N PRO A 129 17.24 -10.23 -7.64
CA PRO A 129 18.64 -10.08 -8.02
C PRO A 129 19.14 -8.67 -7.66
N PRO A 130 20.47 -8.47 -7.52
CA PRO A 130 21.03 -7.14 -7.38
C PRO A 130 20.55 -6.21 -8.51
N GLY A 131 20.27 -4.95 -8.18
CA GLY A 131 19.75 -3.96 -9.12
C GLY A 131 19.36 -2.68 -8.40
N ALA A 132 18.62 -1.81 -9.09
CA ALA A 132 18.11 -0.57 -8.52
C ALA A 132 17.17 -0.87 -7.33
N THR A 133 17.50 -0.29 -6.17
CA THR A 133 16.75 -0.45 -4.93
C THR A 133 16.56 0.88 -4.22
N ALA A 134 15.50 0.97 -3.42
CA ALA A 134 15.27 2.06 -2.48
C ALA A 134 14.80 1.48 -1.15
N ALA A 135 15.17 2.10 -0.04
CA ALA A 135 14.87 1.60 1.30
C ALA A 135 14.54 2.73 2.27
N VAL A 136 13.70 2.40 3.25
CA VAL A 136 13.33 3.30 4.35
C VAL A 136 13.24 2.49 5.62
N THR A 137 13.73 3.06 6.72
CA THR A 137 13.56 2.54 8.07
C THR A 137 12.67 3.48 8.85
N ARG A 138 11.62 2.96 9.48
CA ARG A 138 10.70 3.75 10.31
C ARG A 138 10.34 3.00 11.58
N LEU A 139 10.33 3.72 12.70
CA LEU A 139 9.75 3.28 13.96
C LEU A 139 8.38 3.93 14.11
N TYR A 140 7.34 3.11 14.32
CA TYR A 140 6.00 3.61 14.63
C TYR A 140 5.79 3.65 16.15
N THR A 141 5.40 4.81 16.64
CA THR A 141 5.12 5.09 18.05
C THR A 141 3.65 4.80 18.41
N ALA A 142 3.33 4.85 19.71
CA ALA A 142 1.93 4.77 20.15
C ALA A 142 1.07 5.93 19.61
N ALA A 143 1.65 7.14 19.51
CA ALA A 143 0.98 8.30 18.96
C ALA A 143 0.67 8.14 17.46
N ASP A 144 1.58 7.52 16.70
CA ASP A 144 1.33 7.17 15.30
C ASP A 144 0.14 6.21 15.16
N LEU A 145 0.02 5.25 16.07
CA LEU A 145 -1.06 4.28 16.06
C LEU A 145 -2.41 4.90 16.47
N GLU A 146 -2.41 5.88 17.36
CA GLU A 146 -3.60 6.69 17.69
C GLU A 146 -4.05 7.53 16.50
N ALA A 147 -3.13 8.21 15.81
CA ALA A 147 -3.44 8.96 14.60
C ALA A 147 -3.98 8.05 13.48
N TYR A 148 -3.38 6.86 13.33
CA TYR A 148 -3.84 5.84 12.39
C TYR A 148 -5.24 5.32 12.72
N GLU A 149 -5.53 5.08 14.00
CA GLU A 149 -6.86 4.65 14.44
C GLU A 149 -7.92 5.72 14.16
N HIS A 150 -7.59 7.00 14.35
CA HIS A 150 -8.51 8.09 14.00
C HIS A 150 -8.88 8.07 12.51
N LEU A 151 -7.90 7.82 11.63
CA LEU A 151 -8.11 7.76 10.18
C LEU A 151 -8.87 6.50 9.73
N THR A 152 -8.54 5.34 10.32
CA THR A 152 -8.94 4.03 9.78
C THR A 152 -10.02 3.33 10.60
N GLY A 153 -10.23 3.75 11.85
CA GLY A 153 -11.14 3.13 12.81
C GLY A 153 -10.57 1.89 13.52
N HIS A 154 -9.28 1.59 13.36
CA HIS A 154 -8.66 0.43 14.01
C HIS A 154 -7.14 0.57 14.19
N ARG A 155 -6.52 -0.36 14.93
CA ARG A 155 -5.07 -0.41 15.20
C ARG A 155 -4.32 -1.57 14.53
N LEU A 156 -4.89 -2.19 13.50
CA LEU A 156 -4.22 -3.25 12.72
C LEU A 156 -3.03 -2.68 11.93
N ARG A 157 -1.85 -3.29 12.10
CA ARG A 157 -0.55 -2.70 11.72
C ARG A 157 -0.04 -3.16 10.35
N GLU A 158 -0.60 -4.22 9.80
CA GLU A 158 -0.22 -4.75 8.48
C GLU A 158 -0.23 -3.65 7.38
N PRO A 159 -1.19 -2.71 7.34
CA PRO A 159 -1.19 -1.61 6.38
C PRO A 159 -0.10 -0.55 6.60
N LEU A 160 0.49 -0.44 7.80
CA LEU A 160 1.65 0.45 8.02
C LEU A 160 2.87 -0.05 7.22
N VAL A 161 3.03 -1.37 7.07
CA VAL A 161 4.04 -1.95 6.17
C VAL A 161 3.76 -1.55 4.72
N LEU A 162 2.51 -1.62 4.28
CA LEU A 162 2.10 -1.21 2.93
C LEU A 162 2.35 0.29 2.70
N SER A 163 2.22 1.10 3.74
CA SER A 163 2.49 2.54 3.66
C SER A 163 3.97 2.86 3.42
N LEU A 164 4.90 2.04 3.95
CA LEU A 164 6.33 2.16 3.65
C LEU A 164 6.63 1.83 2.19
N PHE A 165 5.98 0.79 1.64
CA PHE A 165 6.08 0.49 0.21
C PHE A 165 5.49 1.62 -0.65
N SER A 166 4.33 2.15 -0.27
CA SER A 166 3.70 3.30 -0.95
C SER A 166 4.65 4.49 -1.01
N PHE A 167 5.25 4.87 0.12
CA PHE A 167 6.26 5.93 0.19
C PHE A 167 7.43 5.67 -0.76
N LEU A 168 8.04 4.48 -0.68
CA LEU A 168 9.18 4.16 -1.54
C LEU A 168 8.82 4.26 -3.02
N LEU A 169 7.66 3.74 -3.43
CA LEU A 169 7.21 3.76 -4.82
C LEU A 169 6.87 5.18 -5.31
N GLY A 170 6.19 5.97 -4.46
CA GLY A 170 5.70 7.31 -4.79
C GLY A 170 6.75 8.41 -4.69
N VAL A 171 7.80 8.22 -3.88
CA VAL A 171 8.75 9.28 -3.52
C VAL A 171 10.19 8.94 -3.90
N GLN A 172 10.59 7.66 -3.90
CA GLN A 172 11.99 7.29 -4.17
C GLN A 172 12.19 6.54 -5.48
N LEU A 173 11.50 5.42 -5.70
CA LEU A 173 11.73 4.53 -6.83
C LEU A 173 10.41 3.85 -7.27
N PRO A 174 9.78 4.25 -8.39
CA PRO A 174 10.29 5.20 -9.39
C PRO A 174 10.31 6.68 -8.96
N GLY A 175 9.53 7.05 -7.94
CA GLY A 175 9.49 8.41 -7.41
C GLY A 175 8.29 9.25 -7.87
N PRO A 176 8.33 10.58 -7.69
CA PRO A 176 7.18 11.46 -7.91
C PRO A 176 6.60 11.37 -9.32
N GLY A 177 5.28 11.25 -9.41
CA GLY A 177 4.56 11.02 -10.68
C GLY A 177 4.30 9.54 -11.01
N THR A 178 4.69 8.62 -10.12
CA THR A 178 4.35 7.18 -10.20
C THR A 178 2.85 6.94 -10.02
N ASN A 179 2.27 6.01 -10.79
CA ASN A 179 0.96 5.42 -10.48
C ASN A 179 1.14 4.08 -9.78
N TYR A 180 0.50 3.89 -8.64
CA TYR A 180 0.45 2.59 -8.01
C TYR A 180 -0.68 1.74 -8.62
N LEU A 181 -0.36 0.61 -9.27
CA LEU A 181 -1.36 -0.20 -9.99
C LEU A 181 -1.77 -1.47 -9.25
N LYS A 182 -0.83 -2.17 -8.62
CA LYS A 182 -1.08 -3.46 -7.98
C LYS A 182 -0.09 -3.71 -6.85
N GLN A 183 -0.59 -4.25 -5.75
CA GLN A 183 0.22 -4.77 -4.64
C GLN A 183 -0.19 -6.21 -4.36
N GLU A 184 0.79 -7.09 -4.23
CA GLU A 184 0.65 -8.36 -3.54
C GLU A 184 1.62 -8.41 -2.36
N THR A 185 1.15 -8.82 -1.19
CA THR A 185 1.96 -8.91 0.03
C THR A 185 1.58 -10.16 0.81
N VAL A 186 2.59 -10.91 1.25
CA VAL A 186 2.46 -12.04 2.18
C VAL A 186 3.13 -11.64 3.50
N PHE A 187 2.40 -11.74 4.60
CA PHE A 187 2.88 -11.42 5.93
C PHE A 187 3.37 -12.70 6.62
N TRP A 188 4.64 -12.71 7.01
CA TRP A 188 5.29 -13.85 7.64
C TRP A 188 5.13 -13.82 9.16
N ARG A 189 4.95 -12.63 9.71
CA ARG A 189 4.74 -12.36 11.14
C ARG A 189 4.09 -10.99 11.33
N HIS A 190 3.65 -10.72 12.54
CA HIS A 190 3.16 -9.40 12.90
C HIS A 190 4.31 -8.38 12.90
N ALA A 191 4.04 -7.18 12.41
CA ALA A 191 4.91 -6.03 12.65
C ALA A 191 4.82 -5.66 14.16
N PRO A 192 5.89 -5.75 14.96
CA PRO A 192 5.86 -5.42 16.38
C PRO A 192 5.77 -3.90 16.63
N MET A 193 5.38 -3.51 17.84
CA MET A 193 5.44 -2.12 18.29
C MET A 193 6.81 -1.90 18.93
N GLY A 194 7.36 -0.69 18.83
CA GLY A 194 8.61 -0.35 19.51
C GLY A 194 9.88 -0.87 18.83
N ALA A 195 9.76 -1.56 17.69
CA ALA A 195 10.89 -1.96 16.86
C ALA A 195 10.81 -1.30 15.49
N ALA A 196 11.96 -0.96 14.92
CA ALA A 196 12.01 -0.30 13.62
C ALA A 196 11.72 -1.29 12.50
N LEU A 197 10.93 -0.88 11.52
CA LEU A 197 10.64 -1.62 10.30
C LEU A 197 11.47 -1.03 9.16
N SER A 198 12.20 -1.88 8.44
CA SER A 198 12.85 -1.50 7.19
C SER A 198 12.14 -2.10 6.01
N ALA A 199 11.62 -1.23 5.16
CA ALA A 199 11.10 -1.61 3.86
C ALA A 199 12.16 -1.39 2.79
N THR A 200 12.17 -2.28 1.79
CA THR A 200 12.98 -2.17 0.58
C THR A 200 12.12 -2.49 -0.61
N VAL A 201 12.25 -1.70 -1.67
CA VAL A 201 11.73 -2.01 -3.00
C VAL A 201 12.90 -2.23 -3.96
N SER A 202 12.78 -3.20 -4.85
CA SER A 202 13.82 -3.52 -5.84
C SER A 202 13.18 -3.74 -7.19
N ILE A 203 13.72 -3.11 -8.24
CA ILE A 203 13.26 -3.34 -9.61
C ILE A 203 13.56 -4.79 -9.99
N THR A 204 12.54 -5.50 -10.47
CA THR A 204 12.66 -6.90 -10.92
C THR A 204 12.44 -7.04 -12.42
N ARG A 205 11.71 -6.10 -13.03
CA ARG A 205 11.47 -6.07 -14.47
C ARG A 205 11.09 -4.67 -14.93
N LEU A 206 11.70 -4.24 -16.03
CA LEU A 206 11.33 -3.04 -16.76
C LEU A 206 10.50 -3.39 -17.99
N ARG A 207 9.50 -2.57 -18.29
CA ARG A 207 8.66 -2.68 -19.50
C ARG A 207 8.49 -1.30 -20.14
N PRO A 208 9.55 -0.77 -20.81
CA PRO A 208 9.58 0.61 -21.28
C PRO A 208 8.46 0.95 -22.27
N ASP A 209 8.09 0.00 -23.12
CA ASP A 209 6.99 0.09 -24.10
C ASP A 209 5.65 0.46 -23.45
N LYS A 210 5.42 -0.04 -22.24
CA LYS A 210 4.20 0.23 -21.46
C LYS A 210 4.42 1.24 -20.34
N ARG A 211 5.66 1.70 -20.14
CA ARG A 211 6.11 2.52 -19.00
C ARG A 211 5.81 1.88 -17.64
N LEU A 212 5.98 0.56 -17.56
CA LEU A 212 5.63 -0.23 -16.37
C LEU A 212 6.89 -0.79 -15.72
N VAL A 213 6.89 -0.79 -14.38
CA VAL A 213 7.98 -1.30 -13.55
C VAL A 213 7.39 -2.32 -12.57
N ASP A 214 7.90 -3.54 -12.60
CA ASP A 214 7.58 -4.58 -11.61
C ASP A 214 8.67 -4.55 -10.53
N LEU A 215 8.27 -4.43 -9.26
CA LEU A 215 9.18 -4.37 -8.12
C LEU A 215 8.91 -5.48 -7.11
N ALA A 216 9.98 -6.02 -6.52
CA ALA A 216 9.92 -6.79 -5.28
C ALA A 216 9.79 -5.82 -4.10
N THR A 217 9.00 -6.20 -3.09
CA THR A 217 8.81 -5.43 -1.85
C THR A 217 9.14 -6.33 -0.65
N ILE A 218 10.06 -5.92 0.22
CA ILE A 218 10.42 -6.66 1.43
C ILE A 218 10.37 -5.74 2.63
N CYS A 219 9.74 -6.18 3.70
CA CYS A 219 9.81 -5.51 5.00
C CYS A 219 10.48 -6.44 6.01
N ARG A 220 11.47 -5.92 6.73
CA ARG A 220 12.13 -6.58 7.85
C ARG A 220 11.94 -5.77 9.14
N VAL A 221 12.05 -6.43 10.27
CA VAL A 221 12.08 -5.77 11.59
C VAL A 221 13.49 -5.81 12.15
N HIS A 222 13.90 -4.69 12.76
CA HIS A 222 15.10 -4.55 13.58
C HIS A 222 14.71 -4.59 15.05
N ASP A 223 14.85 -5.76 15.67
CA ASP A 223 14.56 -5.97 17.09
C ASP A 223 15.83 -6.51 17.78
N GLY A 224 16.59 -5.60 18.39
CA GLY A 224 17.85 -5.90 19.07
C GLY A 224 19.03 -6.18 18.12
N ASP A 225 20.01 -6.95 18.62
CA ASP A 225 21.28 -7.25 17.93
C ASP A 225 21.23 -8.48 17.02
N GLY A 226 20.06 -9.11 16.86
CA GLY A 226 19.85 -10.29 16.01
C GLY A 226 19.74 -9.95 14.51
N PRO A 227 19.75 -10.97 13.62
CA PRO A 227 19.53 -10.74 12.20
C PRO A 227 18.10 -10.27 11.93
N ASP A 228 17.96 -9.29 11.05
CA ASP A 228 16.67 -8.70 10.68
C ASP A 228 15.68 -9.76 10.21
N ALA A 229 14.56 -9.90 10.94
CA ALA A 229 13.54 -10.88 10.62
C ALA A 229 12.57 -10.36 9.56
N ILE A 230 12.22 -11.18 8.57
CA ILE A 230 11.23 -10.81 7.56
C ILE A 230 9.85 -10.69 8.20
N VAL A 231 9.23 -9.52 8.02
CA VAL A 231 7.84 -9.21 8.39
C VAL A 231 6.90 -9.52 7.23
N ALA A 232 7.24 -9.04 6.04
CA ALA A 232 6.43 -9.24 4.86
C ALA A 232 7.27 -9.25 3.58
N THR A 233 6.81 -9.99 2.59
CA THR A 233 7.35 -10.01 1.23
C THR A 233 6.25 -9.77 0.22
N GLY A 234 6.59 -9.37 -0.99
CA GLY A 234 5.57 -9.02 -1.96
C GLY A 234 6.09 -8.49 -3.28
N ARG A 235 5.14 -8.09 -4.13
CA ARG A 235 5.39 -7.52 -5.44
C ARG A 235 4.48 -6.32 -5.65
N ALA A 236 5.05 -5.27 -6.23
CA ALA A 236 4.34 -4.09 -6.67
C ALA A 236 4.45 -3.96 -8.20
N LEU A 237 3.38 -3.46 -8.83
CA LEU A 237 3.41 -3.00 -10.21
C LEU A 237 3.03 -1.52 -10.22
N VAL A 238 3.84 -0.73 -10.91
CA VAL A 238 3.63 0.71 -11.03
C VAL A 238 3.77 1.19 -12.48
N LEU A 239 3.11 2.31 -12.79
CA LEU A 239 3.31 3.07 -14.02
C LEU A 239 4.23 4.25 -13.72
N ALA A 240 5.32 4.38 -14.48
CA ALA A 240 6.25 5.50 -14.39
C ALA A 240 6.16 6.37 -15.65
N PRO A 241 5.10 7.19 -15.81
CA PRO A 241 4.90 7.99 -17.02
C PRO A 241 5.88 9.16 -17.14
N HIS A 242 6.52 9.54 -16.04
CA HIS A 242 7.42 10.69 -15.93
C HIS A 242 8.88 10.34 -16.28
N TRP A 243 9.24 9.04 -16.25
CA TRP A 243 10.57 8.58 -16.62
C TRP A 243 10.88 8.83 -18.09
N THR A 244 12.00 9.49 -18.32
CA THR A 244 12.60 9.76 -19.63
C THR A 244 13.33 8.53 -20.16
N ALA A 245 13.72 8.56 -21.44
CA ALA A 245 14.54 7.48 -22.03
C ALA A 245 15.86 7.25 -21.27
N GLN A 246 16.42 8.29 -20.66
CA GLN A 246 17.63 8.20 -19.85
C GLN A 246 17.36 7.46 -18.53
N ASP A 247 16.25 7.73 -17.86
CA ASP A 247 15.87 7.02 -16.62
C ASP A 247 15.68 5.51 -16.88
N TRP A 248 15.01 5.18 -17.99
CA TRP A 248 14.83 3.78 -18.40
C TRP A 248 16.15 3.08 -18.70
N ALA A 249 17.09 3.76 -19.36
CA ALA A 249 18.41 3.21 -19.66
C ALA A 249 19.23 3.01 -18.38
N PHE A 250 19.24 4.01 -17.48
CA PHE A 250 19.97 3.96 -16.22
C PHE A 250 19.57 2.78 -15.34
N HIS A 251 18.28 2.44 -15.29
CA HIS A 251 17.79 1.32 -14.49
C HIS A 251 17.83 -0.05 -15.19
N ALA A 252 18.22 -0.10 -16.47
CA ALA A 252 18.34 -1.34 -17.23
C ALA A 252 19.72 -2.02 -17.10
N GLU A 253 20.71 -1.29 -16.59
CA GLU A 253 22.08 -1.75 -16.29
C GLU A 253 22.17 -2.45 -14.92
#